data_AF-A0A0T5ZQP4-F1
#
_entry.id   AF-A0A0T5ZQP4-F1
#
_cell.length_a   1.000
_cell.length_b   1.000
_cell.length_c   1.000
_cell.angle_alpha   90.00
_cell.angle_beta   90.00
_cell.angle_gamma   90.00
#
_symmetry.space_group_name_H-M   'P 1'
#
loop_
_entity.id
_entity.type
_entity.pdbx_description
1 polymer ?
#
loop_
_entity_poly.entity_id
_entity_poly.type
_entity_poly.pdbx_seq_one_letter_code
_entity_poly.pdbx_strand_id
1 'polypeptide(L)'
;MPILILIIIVLLLFYLLIRFNSIWVYRFVDNAKKNDVNTLPQTYELPRYYKLNKNGEIDTTVLWPGWDGWYFFVVPDDKDLPVKMIRTSLMTGLYGLEGIDNYEKLLLRLSTLEAVEHLTLIPTEEIIEASKQKENHLSHNYLPKETDLIMKSNQLDVAITGTKVISDEEKEPYGRIRGSWPNYELEFINPQAEIKLALNYKGENVVWWADVPDVFTYFAAFGKFDGKIIYKRGTSNDDAHKLMDKEEVYSIKGSGCFEHGFARKPFDFDSFWLPIRLLKKIIPSLRTVRYHYELLIGDDDLRGGFMHARGFGIDFRNRGGLFQNAKYNEIKSVEIKYLDDPKPDLVDTYCSAQTPVKFYRRWKVKAVTDDGILEYVGTREWPPASIGRNMIYYNFSYEGNYKGQSISGRGYGEYVHI
;
A
#
# COMPACT_ATOMS: atom_id res chain seq x y z
N MET A 1 -38.83 36.32 -7.98
CA MET A 1 -37.37 36.54 -7.88
C MET A 1 -36.70 35.79 -6.72
N PRO A 2 -37.12 35.88 -5.44
CA PRO A 2 -36.40 35.25 -4.32
C PRO A 2 -36.41 33.72 -4.34
N ILE A 3 -37.52 33.10 -4.80
CA ILE A 3 -37.63 31.65 -4.94
C ILE A 3 -36.66 31.11 -6.01
N LEU A 4 -36.49 31.83 -7.12
CA LEU A 4 -35.59 31.43 -8.21
C LEU A 4 -34.12 31.49 -7.76
N ILE A 5 -33.76 32.53 -7.01
CA ILE A 5 -32.42 32.67 -6.41
C ILE A 5 -32.16 31.53 -5.42
N LEU A 6 -33.13 31.18 -4.58
CA LEU A 6 -33.02 30.05 -3.65
C LEU A 6 -32.83 28.72 -4.40
N ILE A 7 -33.60 28.46 -5.46
CA ILE A 7 -33.46 27.26 -6.29
C ILE A 7 -32.07 27.20 -6.94
N ILE A 8 -31.58 28.32 -7.49
CA ILE A 8 -30.23 28.39 -8.07
C ILE A 8 -29.17 28.11 -7.02
N ILE A 9 -29.27 28.71 -5.83
CA ILE A 9 -28.32 28.46 -4.73
C ILE A 9 -28.34 26.98 -4.31
N VAL A 10 -29.52 26.36 -4.19
CA VAL A 10 -29.64 24.93 -3.84
C VAL A 10 -29.03 24.04 -4.93
N LEU A 11 -29.30 24.33 -6.21
CA LEU A 11 -28.71 23.59 -7.32
C LEU A 11 -27.19 23.77 -7.40
N LEU A 12 -26.69 24.98 -7.15
CA LEU A 12 -25.26 25.29 -7.14
C LEU A 12 -24.57 24.60 -5.97
N LEU A 13 -25.18 24.61 -4.78
CA LEU A 13 -24.69 23.86 -3.61
C LEU A 13 -24.72 22.36 -3.88
N PHE A 14 -25.78 21.82 -4.50
CA PHE A 14 -25.87 20.41 -4.86
C PHE A 14 -24.82 20.02 -5.91
N TYR A 15 -24.62 20.86 -6.93
CA TYR A 15 -23.58 20.68 -7.94
C TYR A 15 -22.18 20.74 -7.36
N LEU A 16 -21.88 21.73 -6.52
CA LEU A 16 -20.60 21.84 -5.82
C LEU A 16 -20.40 20.65 -4.87
N LEU A 17 -21.46 20.17 -4.22
CA LEU A 17 -21.41 18.99 -3.35
C LEU A 17 -21.20 17.70 -4.15
N ILE A 18 -21.67 17.57 -5.39
CA ILE A 18 -21.33 16.43 -6.26
C ILE A 18 -19.91 16.56 -6.82
N ARG A 19 -19.52 17.76 -7.26
CA ARG A 19 -18.24 18.02 -7.94
C ARG A 19 -17.04 17.99 -7.00
N PHE A 20 -17.21 18.44 -5.77
CA PHE A 20 -16.14 18.57 -4.77
C PHE A 20 -16.25 17.56 -3.61
N ASN A 21 -17.27 16.70 -3.59
CA ASN A 21 -17.29 15.57 -2.66
C ASN A 21 -16.84 14.30 -3.38
N SER A 22 -15.59 13.93 -3.11
CA SER A 22 -14.93 12.74 -3.63
C SER A 22 -15.73 11.44 -3.37
N ILE A 23 -16.60 11.40 -2.35
CA ILE A 23 -17.52 10.28 -2.06
C ILE A 23 -18.39 9.90 -3.28
N TRP A 24 -18.91 10.89 -4.01
CA TRP A 24 -19.83 10.63 -5.12
C TRP A 24 -19.10 10.30 -6.42
N VAL A 25 -17.95 10.94 -6.67
CA VAL A 25 -17.09 10.65 -7.83
C VAL A 25 -16.67 9.17 -7.82
N TYR A 26 -16.28 8.64 -6.65
CA TYR A 26 -15.95 7.23 -6.49
C TYR A 26 -17.13 6.29 -6.79
N ARG A 27 -18.32 6.65 -6.31
CA ARG A 27 -19.50 5.78 -6.47
C ARG A 27 -19.98 5.69 -7.92
N PHE A 28 -19.84 6.76 -8.69
CA PHE A 28 -20.40 6.84 -10.05
C PHE A 28 -19.39 6.60 -11.18
N VAL A 29 -18.09 6.76 -10.95
CA VAL A 29 -17.08 6.83 -12.04
C VAL A 29 -16.01 5.72 -11.95
N ASP A 30 -16.06 4.84 -10.95
CA ASP A 30 -15.10 3.72 -10.82
C ASP A 30 -15.25 2.71 -11.99
N ASN A 31 -14.20 2.64 -12.81
CA ASN A 31 -14.07 1.85 -14.03
C ASN A 31 -13.17 0.61 -13.84
N ALA A 32 -12.85 0.18 -12.62
CA ALA A 32 -12.04 -1.03 -12.37
C ALA A 32 -12.52 -2.28 -13.15
N LYS A 33 -13.80 -2.32 -13.53
CA LYS A 33 -14.46 -3.38 -14.30
C LYS A 33 -14.15 -3.42 -15.80
N LYS A 34 -13.53 -2.37 -16.38
CA LYS A 34 -13.30 -2.26 -17.84
C LYS A 34 -11.90 -2.71 -18.29
N ASN A 35 -11.08 -3.09 -17.33
CA ASN A 35 -9.73 -3.57 -17.55
C ASN A 35 -9.81 -5.09 -17.73
N ASP A 36 -9.23 -5.66 -18.80
CA ASP A 36 -8.94 -7.10 -18.91
C ASP A 36 -8.15 -7.57 -17.68
N VAL A 37 -8.81 -8.39 -16.85
CA VAL A 37 -8.41 -8.81 -15.49
C VAL A 37 -7.86 -10.23 -15.45
N ASN A 38 -7.89 -10.96 -16.57
CA ASN A 38 -7.69 -12.42 -16.56
C ASN A 38 -6.26 -12.85 -16.94
N THR A 39 -5.42 -11.95 -17.44
CA THR A 39 -4.01 -12.18 -17.76
C THR A 39 -3.23 -10.86 -17.64
N LEU A 40 -1.93 -10.86 -17.92
CA LEU A 40 -1.13 -9.64 -18.17
C LEU A 40 -1.08 -9.35 -19.69
N PRO A 41 -2.08 -8.66 -20.30
CA PRO A 41 -1.97 -8.22 -21.68
C PRO A 41 -0.83 -7.23 -21.91
N GLN A 42 -0.19 -7.32 -23.08
CA GLN A 42 0.76 -6.31 -23.57
C GLN A 42 0.16 -4.90 -23.62
N THR A 43 -1.17 -4.77 -23.72
CA THR A 43 -1.86 -3.47 -23.67
C THR A 43 -1.79 -2.78 -22.30
N TYR A 44 -1.37 -3.48 -21.23
CA TYR A 44 -1.01 -2.88 -19.93
C TYR A 44 0.49 -2.62 -19.77
N GLU A 45 1.33 -3.22 -20.62
CA GLU A 45 2.75 -2.86 -20.71
C GLU A 45 2.92 -1.44 -21.27
N LEU A 46 1.87 -0.93 -21.95
CA LEU A 46 1.77 0.47 -22.35
C LEU A 46 0.88 1.20 -21.33
N PRO A 47 1.45 2.04 -20.45
CA PRO A 47 0.66 2.98 -19.69
C PRO A 47 -0.24 3.75 -20.67
N ARG A 48 -1.55 3.77 -20.43
CA ARG A 48 -2.56 4.48 -21.25
C ARG A 48 -2.33 6.01 -21.33
N TYR A 49 -1.16 6.50 -20.92
CA TYR A 49 -0.90 7.86 -20.50
C TYR A 49 0.41 8.44 -21.04
N TYR A 50 1.15 7.69 -21.88
CA TYR A 50 2.23 8.28 -22.67
C TYR A 50 1.68 8.89 -23.95
N LYS A 51 1.99 10.17 -24.17
CA LYS A 51 2.00 10.72 -25.52
C LYS A 51 3.38 10.46 -26.10
N LEU A 52 3.42 9.79 -27.23
CA LEU A 52 4.61 9.78 -28.05
C LEU A 52 4.72 11.15 -28.71
N ASN A 53 5.91 11.73 -28.71
CA ASN A 53 6.22 12.87 -29.55
C ASN A 53 6.10 12.45 -31.03
N LYS A 54 6.25 13.43 -31.94
CA LYS A 54 6.13 13.17 -33.39
C LYS A 54 7.17 12.18 -33.94
N ASN A 55 8.21 11.87 -33.17
CA ASN A 55 9.29 10.95 -33.54
C ASN A 55 9.08 9.53 -32.96
N GLY A 56 7.98 9.29 -32.25
CA GLY A 56 7.70 8.00 -31.61
C GLY A 56 8.42 7.80 -30.28
N GLU A 57 9.05 8.83 -29.73
CA GLU A 57 9.71 8.80 -28.41
C GLU A 57 8.75 9.33 -27.34
N ILE A 58 8.96 9.01 -26.07
CA ILE A 58 8.12 9.51 -24.98
C ILE A 58 8.27 11.03 -24.86
N ASP A 59 7.16 11.77 -24.90
CA ASP A 59 7.15 13.21 -24.64
C ASP A 59 7.26 13.49 -23.12
N THR A 60 8.49 13.74 -22.68
CA THR A 60 8.81 14.04 -21.27
C THR A 60 8.45 15.47 -20.84
N THR A 61 7.97 16.32 -21.77
CA THR A 61 7.60 17.72 -21.50
C THR A 61 6.17 17.89 -20.97
N VAL A 62 5.34 16.86 -21.13
CA VAL A 62 4.11 16.72 -20.35
C VAL A 62 4.56 16.39 -18.93
N LEU A 63 4.28 17.27 -17.96
CA LEU A 63 4.60 17.14 -16.52
C LEU A 63 4.61 15.68 -16.05
N TRP A 64 5.79 15.13 -15.76
CA TRP A 64 6.06 13.77 -15.25
C TRP A 64 4.82 12.88 -15.01
N PRO A 65 4.30 12.15 -16.02
CA PRO A 65 3.16 11.28 -15.84
C PRO A 65 3.43 9.92 -16.50
N GLY A 66 3.60 8.89 -15.69
CA GLY A 66 3.53 7.53 -16.20
C GLY A 66 3.98 6.46 -15.24
N TRP A 67 4.96 6.76 -14.38
CA TRP A 67 5.55 5.83 -13.41
C TRP A 67 5.81 6.53 -12.05
N ASP A 68 5.18 7.67 -11.82
CA ASP A 68 5.02 8.21 -10.48
C ASP A 68 3.98 7.35 -9.77
N GLY A 69 4.47 6.36 -9.04
CA GLY A 69 3.66 5.29 -8.49
C GLY A 69 4.23 4.81 -7.19
N TRP A 70 3.37 4.21 -6.38
CA TRP A 70 3.82 3.48 -5.21
C TRP A 70 4.21 2.09 -5.65
N TYR A 71 5.49 1.72 -5.54
CA TYR A 71 5.97 0.40 -5.93
C TYR A 71 6.01 -0.47 -4.70
N PHE A 72 4.95 -1.22 -4.34
CA PHE A 72 5.03 -2.10 -3.18
C PHE A 72 5.31 -3.53 -3.59
N PHE A 73 6.29 -4.14 -2.93
CA PHE A 73 6.62 -5.54 -3.10
C PHE A 73 6.24 -6.26 -1.82
N VAL A 74 5.34 -7.24 -1.91
CA VAL A 74 4.86 -8.00 -0.75
C VAL A 74 5.16 -9.48 -0.95
N VAL A 75 5.88 -10.09 -0.01
CA VAL A 75 6.24 -11.52 -0.04
C VAL A 75 5.73 -12.24 1.21
N PRO A 76 4.47 -12.72 1.25
CA PRO A 76 3.89 -13.29 2.46
C PRO A 76 3.81 -14.83 2.49
N ASP A 77 3.96 -15.54 1.38
CA ASP A 77 3.59 -16.97 1.33
C ASP A 77 4.66 -17.95 1.82
N ASP A 78 5.91 -17.51 2.02
CA ASP A 78 6.99 -18.38 2.46
C ASP A 78 6.86 -18.68 3.97
N LYS A 79 6.53 -19.92 4.31
CA LYS A 79 6.28 -20.35 5.69
C LYS A 79 7.55 -20.72 6.44
N ASP A 80 8.65 -20.98 5.74
CA ASP A 80 9.88 -21.49 6.35
C ASP A 80 10.86 -20.38 6.72
N LEU A 81 10.65 -19.17 6.19
CA LEU A 81 11.44 -18.00 6.57
C LEU A 81 11.19 -17.57 8.03
N PRO A 82 12.22 -17.09 8.75
CA PRO A 82 12.02 -16.44 10.06
C PRO A 82 11.16 -15.18 9.95
N VAL A 83 11.16 -14.53 8.77
CA VAL A 83 10.32 -13.38 8.43
C VAL A 83 9.11 -13.82 7.63
N LYS A 84 7.92 -13.40 8.06
CA LYS A 84 6.63 -13.82 7.44
C LYS A 84 6.04 -12.82 6.44
N MET A 85 6.66 -11.65 6.31
CA MET A 85 6.29 -10.62 5.36
C MET A 85 7.53 -9.78 5.06
N ILE A 86 7.72 -9.42 3.80
CA ILE A 86 8.64 -8.34 3.45
C ILE A 86 7.83 -7.34 2.65
N ARG A 87 7.83 -6.08 3.09
CA ARG A 87 7.35 -4.95 2.29
C ARG A 87 8.50 -4.04 1.97
N THR A 88 8.66 -3.76 0.69
CA THR A 88 9.47 -2.62 0.28
C THR A 88 8.70 -1.72 -0.65
N SER A 89 8.90 -0.42 -0.52
CA SER A 89 8.39 0.56 -1.45
C SER A 89 9.30 1.71 -1.77
N LEU A 90 9.14 2.13 -3.03
CA LEU A 90 9.65 3.37 -3.57
C LEU A 90 8.45 4.21 -4.02
N MET A 91 8.41 5.48 -3.66
CA MET A 91 7.37 6.42 -4.12
C MET A 91 8.06 7.64 -4.74
N THR A 92 7.91 7.83 -6.06
CA THR A 92 8.73 8.77 -6.84
C THR A 92 8.13 10.16 -7.08
N GLY A 93 6.96 10.48 -6.52
CA GLY A 93 6.37 11.83 -6.53
C GLY A 93 4.89 11.90 -6.94
N LEU A 94 4.30 13.09 -6.81
CA LEU A 94 2.88 13.47 -7.02
C LEU A 94 1.86 13.03 -5.93
N TYR A 95 2.29 12.88 -4.68
CA TYR A 95 1.39 13.11 -3.55
C TYR A 95 1.41 14.60 -3.17
N GLY A 96 0.80 15.41 -4.03
CA GLY A 96 0.73 16.86 -3.88
C GLY A 96 -0.72 17.32 -3.89
N LEU A 97 -1.30 17.47 -2.69
CA LEU A 97 -2.21 18.53 -2.22
C LEU A 97 -3.10 17.97 -1.08
N GLU A 98 -2.60 18.14 0.15
CA GLU A 98 -3.25 17.94 1.46
C GLU A 98 -3.79 16.53 1.85
N GLY A 99 -3.64 15.49 1.04
CA GLY A 99 -3.88 14.12 1.50
C GLY A 99 -2.75 13.62 2.41
N ILE A 100 -3.07 13.22 3.64
CA ILE A 100 -2.31 12.40 4.61
C ILE A 100 -0.79 12.58 4.68
N ASP A 101 -0.23 13.79 4.54
CA ASP A 101 0.91 14.24 5.34
C ASP A 101 1.21 15.73 5.10
N ASN A 102 1.40 16.45 6.20
CA ASN A 102 1.97 17.79 6.18
C ASN A 102 3.50 17.62 6.11
N TYR A 103 3.99 17.21 4.95
CA TYR A 103 5.41 16.88 4.71
C TYR A 103 6.36 18.02 5.05
N GLU A 104 5.93 19.28 4.94
CA GLU A 104 6.69 20.45 5.41
C GLU A 104 7.01 20.40 6.92
N LYS A 105 6.18 19.72 7.73
CA LYS A 105 6.45 19.51 9.16
C LYS A 105 7.32 18.30 9.45
N LEU A 106 7.36 17.32 8.55
CA LEU A 106 8.18 16.11 8.71
C LEU A 106 9.64 16.36 8.29
N LEU A 107 9.88 17.25 7.32
CA LEU A 107 11.22 17.53 6.80
C LEU A 107 11.43 19.02 6.63
N LEU A 108 12.18 19.62 7.55
CA LEU A 108 12.58 21.04 7.52
C LEU A 108 13.52 21.42 6.34
N ARG A 109 13.71 20.54 5.33
CA ARG A 109 14.74 20.67 4.30
C ARG A 109 14.32 20.34 2.85
N LEU A 110 13.24 19.58 2.60
CA LEU A 110 12.81 19.17 1.26
C LEU A 110 11.31 19.39 1.07
N SER A 111 10.89 19.96 -0.07
CA SER A 111 9.46 20.03 -0.41
C SER A 111 8.94 18.67 -0.90
N THR A 112 7.62 18.47 -0.87
CA THR A 112 6.95 17.25 -1.38
C THR A 112 7.25 16.95 -2.85
N LEU A 113 7.62 17.97 -3.61
CA LEU A 113 7.92 17.85 -5.03
C LEU A 113 9.38 17.44 -5.29
N GLU A 114 10.22 17.51 -4.26
CA GLU A 114 11.67 17.27 -4.30
C GLU A 114 12.09 16.01 -3.52
N ALA A 115 11.12 15.29 -2.94
CA ALA A 115 11.36 14.11 -2.12
C ALA A 115 10.86 12.81 -2.79
N VAL A 116 11.57 11.73 -2.52
CA VAL A 116 11.24 10.34 -2.82
C VAL A 116 11.11 9.59 -1.50
N GLU A 117 10.07 8.79 -1.33
CA GLU A 117 9.91 7.96 -0.13
C GLU A 117 10.50 6.57 -0.40
N HIS A 118 11.44 6.15 0.44
CA HIS A 118 11.92 4.77 0.52
C HIS A 118 11.47 4.16 1.85
N LEU A 119 10.64 3.13 1.76
CA LEU A 119 10.10 2.43 2.92
C LEU A 119 10.42 0.94 2.82
N THR A 120 11.12 0.40 3.80
CA THR A 120 11.37 -1.05 3.95
C THR A 120 10.86 -1.49 5.31
N LEU A 121 9.87 -2.39 5.32
CA LEU A 121 9.31 -2.99 6.51
C LEU A 121 9.57 -4.49 6.49
N ILE A 122 10.34 -4.96 7.45
CA ILE A 122 10.72 -6.38 7.60
C ILE A 122 10.41 -6.80 9.05
N PRO A 123 9.28 -7.46 9.32
CA PRO A 123 8.96 -8.03 10.63
C PRO A 123 9.83 -9.24 10.93
N THR A 124 10.58 -9.24 12.03
CA THR A 124 11.58 -10.27 12.39
C THR A 124 11.32 -10.87 13.77
N GLU A 125 11.52 -12.18 13.90
CA GLU A 125 11.59 -12.82 15.21
C GLU A 125 13.02 -12.70 15.71
N GLU A 126 13.19 -12.12 16.90
CA GLU A 126 14.48 -12.05 17.59
C GLU A 126 14.40 -12.86 18.88
N ILE A 127 15.48 -13.58 19.21
CA ILE A 127 15.56 -14.32 20.46
C ILE A 127 16.29 -13.44 21.46
N ILE A 128 15.56 -12.84 22.40
CA ILE A 128 16.14 -11.99 23.44
C ILE A 128 15.94 -12.70 24.78
N GLU A 129 17.03 -13.04 25.46
CA GLU A 129 17.01 -13.65 26.80
C GLU A 129 16.10 -14.90 26.88
N ALA A 130 16.22 -15.80 25.90
CA ALA A 130 15.40 -17.02 25.74
C ALA A 130 13.89 -16.77 25.47
N SER A 131 13.48 -15.54 25.21
CA SER A 131 12.13 -15.19 24.77
C SER A 131 12.13 -14.78 23.29
N LYS A 132 11.19 -15.32 22.51
CA LYS A 132 10.97 -14.84 21.13
C LYS A 132 10.23 -13.51 21.17
N GLN A 133 10.92 -12.44 20.83
CA GLN A 133 10.34 -11.12 20.64
C GLN A 133 10.01 -10.89 19.17
N LYS A 134 8.91 -10.17 18.95
CA LYS A 134 8.40 -9.86 17.62
C LYS A 134 8.59 -8.38 17.35
N GLU A 135 9.45 -8.04 16.39
CA GLU A 135 9.74 -6.66 16.02
C GLU A 135 9.35 -6.36 14.57
N ASN A 136 9.18 -5.06 14.28
CA ASN A 136 9.00 -4.53 12.93
C ASN A 136 10.17 -3.62 12.59
N HIS A 137 11.11 -4.08 11.77
CA HIS A 137 12.19 -3.23 11.28
C HIS A 137 11.68 -2.36 10.14
N LEU A 138 11.18 -1.17 10.50
CA LEU A 138 10.75 -0.13 9.56
C LEU A 138 11.91 0.85 9.31
N SER A 139 12.46 0.81 8.11
CA SER A 139 13.30 1.87 7.57
C SER A 139 12.44 2.76 6.67
N HIS A 140 12.13 3.96 7.16
CA HIS A 140 11.36 4.95 6.42
C HIS A 140 12.24 6.19 6.23
N ASN A 141 12.60 6.48 4.98
CA ASN A 141 13.49 7.58 4.63
C ASN A 141 12.89 8.40 3.51
N TYR A 142 13.01 9.71 3.65
CA TYR A 142 12.72 10.64 2.58
C TYR A 142 14.04 11.09 1.96
N LEU A 143 14.20 10.78 0.68
CA LEU A 143 15.42 11.01 -0.08
C LEU A 143 15.22 12.16 -1.05
N PRO A 144 16.26 12.95 -1.37
CA PRO A 144 16.19 13.89 -2.47
C PRO A 144 15.85 13.17 -3.77
N LYS A 145 15.07 13.82 -4.62
CA LYS A 145 14.62 13.29 -5.91
C LYS A 145 15.74 13.03 -6.92
N GLU A 146 16.98 13.43 -6.64
CA GLU A 146 18.21 13.07 -7.37
C GLU A 146 18.54 11.56 -7.27
N THR A 147 17.58 10.71 -7.62
CA THR A 147 17.77 9.27 -7.80
C THR A 147 18.21 9.01 -9.24
N ASP A 148 19.05 7.99 -9.45
CA ASP A 148 19.51 7.58 -10.77
C ASP A 148 18.40 6.79 -11.48
N LEU A 149 17.32 7.49 -11.83
CA LEU A 149 16.13 6.96 -12.48
C LEU A 149 16.30 7.01 -14.00
N ILE A 150 16.60 5.86 -14.60
CA ILE A 150 16.60 5.67 -16.06
C ILE A 150 15.34 4.92 -16.45
N MET A 151 14.40 5.62 -17.09
CA MET A 151 13.16 5.03 -17.59
C MET A 151 13.15 5.01 -19.12
N LYS A 152 12.91 3.82 -19.67
CA LYS A 152 12.54 3.62 -21.07
C LYS A 152 11.10 3.13 -21.14
N SER A 153 10.47 3.23 -22.31
CA SER A 153 9.09 2.78 -22.54
C SER A 153 8.82 1.33 -22.11
N ASN A 154 9.85 0.50 -22.07
CA ASN A 154 9.79 -0.93 -21.75
C ASN A 154 10.72 -1.34 -20.60
N GLN A 155 11.42 -0.41 -19.96
CA GLN A 155 12.45 -0.75 -18.98
C GLN A 155 12.49 0.27 -17.86
N LEU A 156 12.50 -0.23 -16.63
CA LEU A 156 12.79 0.53 -15.43
C LEU A 156 14.22 0.18 -14.98
N ASP A 157 15.01 1.18 -14.62
CA ASP A 157 16.29 0.99 -13.92
C ASP A 157 16.51 2.19 -12.99
N VAL A 158 16.31 1.97 -11.69
CA VAL A 158 16.36 3.00 -10.66
C VAL A 158 17.37 2.60 -9.62
N ALA A 159 18.45 3.35 -9.47
CA ALA A 159 19.29 3.26 -8.27
C ALA A 159 18.80 4.25 -7.21
N ILE A 160 18.63 3.76 -5.99
CA ILE A 160 18.16 4.52 -4.84
C ILE A 160 19.37 4.76 -3.96
N THR A 161 19.79 6.02 -3.87
CA THR A 161 20.88 6.45 -2.99
C THR A 161 20.39 7.52 -2.05
N GLY A 162 20.79 7.46 -0.79
CA GLY A 162 20.42 8.41 0.24
C GLY A 162 21.61 8.82 1.06
N THR A 163 21.41 9.78 1.94
CA THR A 163 22.42 10.18 2.92
C THR A 163 22.69 9.04 3.90
N LYS A 164 23.94 8.88 4.35
CA LYS A 164 24.29 7.85 5.33
C LYS A 164 23.56 8.05 6.64
N VAL A 165 23.12 6.96 7.27
CA VAL A 165 22.52 7.00 8.61
C VAL A 165 23.42 7.71 9.64
N ILE A 166 24.74 7.61 9.48
CA ILE A 166 25.76 8.14 10.40
C ILE A 166 26.43 9.45 9.94
N SER A 167 26.16 9.93 8.73
CA SER A 167 26.80 11.14 8.19
C SER A 167 25.95 11.83 7.13
N ASP A 168 25.66 13.11 7.36
CA ASP A 168 24.87 13.95 6.43
C ASP A 168 25.61 14.24 5.10
N GLU A 169 26.94 14.06 5.06
CA GLU A 169 27.79 14.46 3.92
C GLU A 169 28.07 13.31 2.93
N GLU A 170 27.87 12.06 3.34
CA GLU A 170 28.16 10.89 2.53
C GLU A 170 26.88 10.21 2.04
N LYS A 171 26.85 9.81 0.76
CA LYS A 171 25.75 9.02 0.20
C LYS A 171 26.01 7.52 0.39
N GLU A 172 24.96 6.73 0.62
CA GLU A 172 24.96 5.27 0.59
C GLU A 172 23.83 4.69 -0.28
N PRO A 173 24.00 3.47 -0.82
CA PRO A 173 22.95 2.79 -1.57
C PRO A 173 21.86 2.28 -0.63
N TYR A 174 20.60 2.58 -0.98
CA TYR A 174 19.39 2.06 -0.33
C TYR A 174 18.75 0.93 -1.16
N GLY A 175 19.02 0.87 -2.46
CA GLY A 175 18.47 -0.18 -3.30
C GLY A 175 18.61 0.08 -4.79
N ARG A 176 18.08 -0.85 -5.59
CA ARG A 176 17.93 -0.71 -7.03
C ARG A 176 16.74 -1.51 -7.51
N ILE A 177 15.94 -0.95 -8.41
CA ILE A 177 14.86 -1.66 -9.10
C ILE A 177 15.21 -1.65 -10.58
N ARG A 178 15.30 -2.83 -11.21
CA ARG A 178 15.59 -2.92 -12.64
C ARG A 178 14.77 -3.99 -13.34
N GLY A 179 14.51 -3.84 -14.63
CA GLY A 179 13.79 -4.84 -15.41
C GLY A 179 12.73 -4.21 -16.30
N SER A 180 11.72 -4.97 -16.65
CA SER A 180 10.68 -4.59 -17.60
C SER A 180 9.36 -5.17 -17.13
N TRP A 181 8.32 -4.34 -17.01
CA TRP A 181 6.98 -4.83 -16.65
C TRP A 181 6.61 -6.10 -17.44
N PRO A 182 6.13 -7.17 -16.78
CA PRO A 182 5.81 -7.31 -15.36
C PRO A 182 6.92 -8.00 -14.54
N ASN A 183 8.17 -7.97 -14.98
CA ASN A 183 9.29 -8.68 -14.37
C ASN A 183 10.37 -7.73 -13.90
N TYR A 184 10.80 -7.87 -12.64
CA TYR A 184 11.79 -6.96 -12.05
C TYR A 184 12.81 -7.71 -11.21
N GLU A 185 14.03 -7.21 -11.23
CA GLU A 185 15.04 -7.48 -10.23
C GLU A 185 15.05 -6.32 -9.22
N LEU A 186 15.08 -6.68 -7.95
CA LEU A 186 14.85 -5.78 -6.83
C LEU A 186 15.96 -5.97 -5.82
N GLU A 187 16.64 -4.89 -5.49
CA GLU A 187 17.59 -4.83 -4.40
C GLU A 187 17.12 -3.76 -3.43
N PHE A 188 17.00 -4.10 -2.14
CA PHE A 188 16.62 -3.14 -1.11
C PHE A 188 17.44 -3.35 0.15
N ILE A 189 17.76 -2.27 0.83
CA ILE A 189 18.59 -2.25 2.01
C ILE A 189 17.82 -1.49 3.10
N ASN A 190 17.65 -2.13 4.24
CA ASN A 190 17.33 -1.46 5.49
C ASN A 190 18.66 -1.17 6.19
N PRO A 191 19.22 0.06 6.06
CA PRO A 191 20.54 0.35 6.60
C PRO A 191 20.56 0.34 8.13
N GLN A 192 19.46 0.72 8.78
CA GLN A 192 19.35 0.72 10.25
C GLN A 192 19.45 -0.69 10.84
N ALA A 193 18.78 -1.66 10.24
CA ALA A 193 18.80 -3.06 10.67
C ALA A 193 19.89 -3.89 9.96
N GLU A 194 20.62 -3.29 9.02
CA GLU A 194 21.60 -3.97 8.15
C GLU A 194 21.03 -5.20 7.42
N ILE A 195 19.77 -5.13 7.02
CA ILE A 195 19.08 -6.19 6.27
C ILE A 195 19.13 -5.85 4.78
N LYS A 196 19.61 -6.78 3.95
CA LYS A 196 19.59 -6.66 2.49
C LYS A 196 18.65 -7.68 1.86
N LEU A 197 17.84 -7.23 0.92
CA LEU A 197 16.95 -8.02 0.08
C LEU A 197 17.44 -8.00 -1.36
N ALA A 198 17.44 -9.15 -2.02
CA ALA A 198 17.67 -9.27 -3.45
C ALA A 198 16.67 -10.28 -4.04
N LEU A 199 15.75 -9.82 -4.89
CA LEU A 199 14.65 -10.62 -5.42
C LEU A 199 14.50 -10.46 -6.94
N ASN A 200 14.09 -11.53 -7.60
CA ASN A 200 13.53 -11.51 -8.94
C ASN A 200 12.02 -11.72 -8.82
N TYR A 201 11.25 -10.80 -9.34
CA TYR A 201 9.80 -10.86 -9.46
C TYR A 201 9.41 -11.25 -10.87
N LYS A 202 8.49 -12.22 -10.98
CA LYS A 202 7.84 -12.61 -12.23
C LYS A 202 6.32 -12.46 -12.07
N GLY A 203 5.74 -11.47 -12.75
CA GLY A 203 4.29 -11.25 -12.74
C GLY A 203 3.51 -12.35 -13.46
N GLU A 204 2.33 -12.67 -12.92
CA GLU A 204 1.42 -13.68 -13.45
C GLU A 204 0.05 -13.08 -13.79
N ASN A 205 -0.59 -12.40 -12.82
CA ASN A 205 -1.98 -11.92 -12.95
C ASN A 205 -2.15 -10.53 -12.35
N VAL A 206 -3.05 -9.71 -12.90
CA VAL A 206 -3.37 -8.38 -12.36
C VAL A 206 -4.78 -8.36 -11.80
N VAL A 207 -4.90 -7.90 -10.57
CA VAL A 207 -6.18 -7.60 -9.92
C VAL A 207 -6.30 -6.09 -9.83
N TRP A 208 -7.17 -5.51 -10.65
CA TRP A 208 -7.61 -4.14 -10.49
C TRP A 208 -8.67 -4.10 -9.39
N TRP A 209 -8.42 -3.32 -8.37
CA TRP A 209 -9.34 -3.19 -7.24
C TRP A 209 -9.62 -1.73 -6.90
N ALA A 210 -8.90 -0.78 -7.52
CA ALA A 210 -9.30 0.61 -7.66
C ALA A 210 -8.98 1.22 -9.03
N ASP A 211 -9.97 1.76 -9.75
CA ASP A 211 -9.67 2.58 -10.92
C ASP A 211 -10.75 3.63 -11.13
N VAL A 212 -10.52 4.84 -10.67
CA VAL A 212 -11.34 6.01 -11.02
C VAL A 212 -10.57 6.81 -12.08
N PRO A 213 -11.05 6.82 -13.33
CA PRO A 213 -10.43 7.59 -14.41
C PRO A 213 -10.16 9.03 -13.99
N ASP A 214 -8.96 9.49 -14.29
CA ASP A 214 -8.53 10.87 -14.06
C ASP A 214 -8.53 11.31 -12.59
N VAL A 215 -8.66 10.36 -11.66
CA VAL A 215 -8.64 10.62 -10.21
C VAL A 215 -7.62 9.74 -9.50
N PHE A 216 -7.72 8.41 -9.62
CA PHE A 216 -6.93 7.51 -8.78
C PHE A 216 -7.04 6.05 -9.23
N THR A 217 -5.94 5.30 -9.24
CA THR A 217 -5.92 3.91 -9.71
C THR A 217 -4.96 3.04 -8.88
N TYR A 218 -5.44 1.90 -8.37
CA TYR A 218 -4.71 0.85 -7.65
C TYR A 218 -4.96 -0.52 -8.28
N PHE A 219 -3.86 -1.25 -8.43
CA PHE A 219 -3.89 -2.66 -8.77
C PHE A 219 -2.81 -3.40 -8.01
N ALA A 220 -2.98 -4.71 -7.89
CA ALA A 220 -1.94 -5.63 -7.48
C ALA A 220 -1.66 -6.61 -8.62
N ALA A 221 -0.41 -6.68 -9.06
CA ALA A 221 0.08 -7.75 -9.91
C ALA A 221 0.64 -8.87 -9.05
N PHE A 222 -0.09 -9.98 -9.00
CA PHE A 222 0.35 -11.19 -8.33
C PHE A 222 1.34 -11.94 -9.19
N GLY A 223 2.35 -12.51 -8.55
CA GLY A 223 3.41 -13.23 -9.24
C GLY A 223 4.23 -14.07 -8.28
N LYS A 224 5.41 -14.48 -8.74
CA LYS A 224 6.37 -15.25 -7.96
C LYS A 224 7.65 -14.46 -7.75
N PHE A 225 8.22 -14.62 -6.56
CA PHE A 225 9.51 -14.12 -6.15
C PHE A 225 10.51 -15.27 -6.03
N ASP A 226 11.73 -15.03 -6.47
CA ASP A 226 12.89 -15.90 -6.27
C ASP A 226 14.12 -15.06 -5.94
N GLY A 227 14.78 -15.34 -4.82
CA GLY A 227 15.95 -14.59 -4.41
C GLY A 227 16.38 -14.90 -2.99
N LYS A 228 16.85 -13.88 -2.27
CA LYS A 228 17.38 -14.02 -0.92
C LYS A 228 17.20 -12.78 -0.05
N ILE A 229 17.16 -13.01 1.25
CA ILE A 229 17.31 -12.00 2.30
C ILE A 229 18.58 -12.30 3.09
N ILE A 230 19.31 -11.26 3.44
CA ILE A 230 20.60 -11.29 4.11
C ILE A 230 20.48 -10.47 5.39
N TYR A 231 20.76 -11.07 6.53
CA TYR A 231 20.87 -10.41 7.83
C TYR A 231 22.35 -10.31 8.18
N LYS A 232 22.92 -9.11 8.12
CA LYS A 232 24.34 -8.93 8.42
C LYS A 232 24.68 -9.21 9.88
N ARG A 233 23.76 -8.90 10.80
CA ARG A 233 23.91 -9.13 12.24
C ARG A 233 23.36 -10.48 12.72
N GLY A 234 22.76 -11.26 11.82
CA GLY A 234 22.04 -12.51 12.16
C GLY A 234 20.71 -12.27 12.90
N THR A 235 19.88 -13.32 12.99
CA THR A 235 18.54 -13.34 13.62
C THR A 235 18.44 -14.35 14.77
N SER A 236 19.43 -15.23 14.92
CA SER A 236 19.36 -16.42 15.78
C SER A 236 20.07 -16.32 17.14
N ASN A 237 20.53 -15.13 17.54
CA ASN A 237 21.37 -14.96 18.72
C ASN A 237 20.57 -14.62 19.99
N ASP A 238 20.90 -15.26 21.11
CA ASP A 238 20.29 -15.05 22.42
C ASP A 238 20.71 -13.72 23.11
N ASP A 239 21.80 -13.09 22.65
CA ASP A 239 22.36 -11.83 23.18
C ASP A 239 22.34 -10.70 22.13
N ALA A 240 21.41 -9.76 22.28
CA ALA A 240 21.18 -8.62 21.38
C ALA A 240 22.34 -7.61 21.32
N HIS A 241 23.34 -7.71 22.21
CA HIS A 241 24.49 -6.81 22.24
C HIS A 241 25.73 -7.40 21.55
N LYS A 242 25.68 -8.65 21.10
CA LYS A 242 26.81 -9.34 20.50
C LYS A 242 26.76 -9.22 18.98
N LEU A 243 27.68 -8.44 18.41
CA LEU A 243 27.89 -8.37 16.96
C LEU A 243 28.38 -9.73 16.45
N MET A 244 27.66 -10.31 15.50
CA MET A 244 28.03 -11.57 14.84
C MET A 244 29.03 -11.33 13.71
N ASP A 245 30.01 -12.22 13.57
CA ASP A 245 30.97 -12.23 12.45
C ASP A 245 30.42 -12.89 11.17
N LYS A 246 29.19 -13.43 11.18
CA LYS A 246 28.64 -14.22 10.07
C LYS A 246 27.28 -13.71 9.61
N GLU A 247 27.21 -13.33 8.34
CA GLU A 247 25.97 -13.02 7.63
C GLU A 247 25.08 -14.27 7.56
N GLU A 248 23.79 -14.13 7.88
CA GLU A 248 22.78 -15.16 7.67
C GLU A 248 22.05 -14.89 6.34
N VAL A 249 21.96 -15.90 5.49
CA VAL A 249 21.32 -15.80 4.17
C VAL A 249 20.19 -16.82 4.07
N TYR A 250 18.99 -16.34 3.78
CA TYR A 250 17.81 -17.19 3.55
C TYR A 250 17.35 -17.05 2.10
N SER A 251 17.06 -18.18 1.46
CA SER A 251 16.43 -18.20 0.13
C SER A 251 14.97 -17.80 0.28
N ILE A 252 14.50 -16.90 -0.57
CA ILE A 252 13.10 -16.52 -0.67
C ILE A 252 12.54 -17.16 -1.92
N LYS A 253 11.49 -17.97 -1.78
CA LYS A 253 10.75 -18.50 -2.92
C LYS A 253 9.28 -18.55 -2.63
N GLY A 254 8.50 -17.90 -3.49
CA GLY A 254 7.06 -18.04 -3.40
C GLY A 254 6.28 -16.90 -4.03
N SER A 255 4.99 -16.91 -3.77
CA SER A 255 3.99 -15.97 -4.22
C SER A 255 4.09 -14.65 -3.49
N GLY A 256 3.88 -13.59 -4.25
CA GLY A 256 3.76 -12.26 -3.72
C GLY A 256 3.04 -11.36 -4.70
N CYS A 257 3.08 -10.06 -4.43
CA CYS A 257 2.55 -9.10 -5.38
C CYS A 257 3.40 -7.85 -5.47
N PHE A 258 3.31 -7.26 -6.66
CA PHE A 258 3.66 -5.89 -6.93
C PHE A 258 2.38 -5.05 -6.90
N GLU A 259 2.23 -4.18 -5.91
CA GLU A 259 1.12 -3.23 -5.87
C GLU A 259 1.58 -1.90 -6.47
N HIS A 260 0.70 -1.29 -7.27
CA HIS A 260 0.88 0.03 -7.83
C HIS A 260 -0.34 0.90 -7.55
N GLY A 261 -0.09 2.09 -7.02
CA GLY A 261 -1.08 3.15 -6.81
C GLY A 261 -0.69 4.45 -7.50
N PHE A 262 -1.65 5.18 -8.09
CA PHE A 262 -1.44 6.53 -8.61
C PHE A 262 -2.64 7.43 -8.32
N ALA A 263 -2.39 8.70 -7.96
CA ALA A 263 -3.40 9.74 -7.80
C ALA A 263 -3.18 10.86 -8.84
N ARG A 264 -4.25 11.32 -9.50
CA ARG A 264 -4.21 12.27 -10.63
C ARG A 264 -4.70 13.68 -10.32
N LYS A 265 -5.47 13.81 -9.24
CA LYS A 265 -6.06 15.06 -8.77
C LYS A 265 -5.73 15.24 -7.30
N PRO A 266 -5.86 16.46 -6.74
CA PRO A 266 -5.78 16.66 -5.30
C PRO A 266 -6.72 15.65 -4.65
N PHE A 267 -6.15 14.62 -4.05
CA PHE A 267 -6.88 13.58 -3.37
C PHE A 267 -7.18 14.09 -1.97
N ASP A 268 -7.84 15.24 -1.92
CA ASP A 268 -7.96 16.03 -0.71
C ASP A 268 -9.23 15.61 0.03
N PHE A 269 -9.20 14.39 0.58
CA PHE A 269 -10.20 13.92 1.53
C PHE A 269 -10.04 14.59 2.90
N ASP A 270 -8.92 15.28 3.14
CA ASP A 270 -8.62 15.91 4.42
C ASP A 270 -9.14 17.36 4.51
N SER A 271 -9.38 18.01 3.36
CA SER A 271 -9.99 19.35 3.28
C SER A 271 -11.47 19.35 2.89
N PHE A 272 -12.30 18.72 3.74
CA PHE A 272 -13.74 18.97 3.67
C PHE A 272 -14.04 20.48 3.71
N TRP A 273 -15.05 20.89 2.92
CA TRP A 273 -15.55 22.27 2.87
C TRP A 273 -15.72 22.84 4.30
N LEU A 274 -15.38 24.12 4.48
CA LEU A 274 -15.28 24.81 5.77
C LEU A 274 -16.43 24.48 6.77
N PRO A 275 -17.70 24.37 6.35
CA PRO A 275 -18.80 24.03 7.27
C PRO A 275 -18.74 22.59 7.82
N ILE A 276 -18.23 21.64 7.05
CA ILE A 276 -18.03 20.25 7.52
C ILE A 276 -16.85 20.19 8.50
N ARG A 277 -15.77 20.95 8.26
CA ARG A 277 -14.66 21.12 9.22
C ARG A 277 -15.13 21.71 10.56
N LEU A 278 -16.10 22.63 10.53
CA LEU A 278 -16.72 23.18 11.75
C LEU A 278 -17.63 22.17 12.47
N LEU A 279 -18.41 21.37 11.73
CA LEU A 279 -19.25 20.31 12.31
C LEU A 279 -18.43 19.22 13.01
N LYS A 280 -17.26 18.86 12.49
CA LYS A 280 -16.33 17.91 13.14
C LYS A 280 -15.91 18.36 14.54
N LYS A 281 -15.74 19.66 14.77
CA LYS A 281 -15.39 20.20 16.09
C LYS A 281 -16.52 20.04 17.11
N ILE A 282 -17.76 19.93 16.64
CA ILE A 282 -18.97 19.88 17.48
C ILE A 282 -19.42 18.44 17.72
N ILE A 283 -19.21 17.54 16.76
CA ILE A 283 -19.64 16.13 16.84
C ILE A 283 -18.45 15.20 16.57
N PRO A 284 -17.73 14.76 17.63
CA PRO A 284 -16.53 13.91 17.50
C PRO A 284 -16.78 12.54 16.82
N SER A 285 -18.05 12.10 16.71
CA SER A 285 -18.44 10.87 16.01
C SER A 285 -18.49 11.01 14.49
N LEU A 286 -18.39 12.24 13.94
CA LEU A 286 -18.16 12.51 12.51
C LEU A 286 -16.70 12.22 12.14
N ARG A 287 -16.26 10.96 12.29
CA ARG A 287 -14.93 10.53 11.81
C ARG A 287 -14.90 10.61 10.29
N THR A 288 -13.78 11.12 9.80
CA THR A 288 -13.67 11.78 8.50
C THR A 288 -13.63 10.76 7.38
N VAL A 289 -12.68 9.84 7.50
CA VAL A 289 -12.49 8.72 6.58
C VAL A 289 -11.85 7.59 7.37
N ARG A 290 -12.38 6.37 7.19
CA ARG A 290 -11.68 5.15 7.56
C ARG A 290 -11.58 4.29 6.32
N TYR A 291 -10.41 3.76 6.03
CA TYR A 291 -10.33 2.63 5.12
C TYR A 291 -9.56 1.48 5.73
N HIS A 292 -9.97 0.31 5.30
CA HIS A 292 -9.34 -0.95 5.56
C HIS A 292 -9.18 -1.59 4.18
N TYR A 293 -7.94 -1.81 3.78
CA TYR A 293 -7.66 -2.59 2.57
C TYR A 293 -6.85 -3.80 2.92
N GLU A 294 -7.08 -4.88 2.16
CA GLU A 294 -6.30 -6.10 2.29
C GLU A 294 -5.95 -6.66 0.91
N LEU A 295 -4.73 -7.17 0.80
CA LEU A 295 -4.28 -8.08 -0.25
C LEU A 295 -4.15 -9.48 0.36
N LEU A 296 -4.68 -10.47 -0.36
CA LEU A 296 -4.78 -11.87 0.03
C LEU A 296 -3.88 -12.70 -0.87
N ILE A 297 -3.07 -13.56 -0.25
CA ILE A 297 -2.23 -14.55 -0.92
C ILE A 297 -2.47 -15.88 -0.21
N GLY A 298 -3.32 -16.68 -0.83
CA GLY A 298 -3.79 -17.97 -0.35
C GLY A 298 -2.81 -19.08 -0.62
N ASP A 299 -2.84 -20.07 0.26
CA ASP A 299 -2.08 -21.31 0.11
C ASP A 299 -2.55 -22.11 -1.13
N ASP A 300 -3.84 -22.01 -1.47
CA ASP A 300 -4.50 -22.72 -2.58
C ASP A 300 -4.70 -21.85 -3.84
N ASP A 301 -3.70 -21.02 -4.18
CA ASP A 301 -3.73 -20.07 -5.32
C ASP A 301 -4.85 -19.00 -5.29
N LEU A 302 -5.62 -18.90 -4.20
CA LEU A 302 -6.58 -17.82 -3.99
C LEU A 302 -5.83 -16.52 -3.74
N ARG A 303 -5.80 -15.61 -4.71
CA ARG A 303 -5.14 -14.31 -4.60
C ARG A 303 -6.14 -13.20 -4.79
N GLY A 304 -5.91 -12.03 -4.25
CA GLY A 304 -6.80 -10.91 -4.52
C GLY A 304 -6.66 -9.79 -3.54
N GLY A 305 -7.65 -8.92 -3.51
CA GLY A 305 -7.70 -7.85 -2.55
C GLY A 305 -8.94 -7.01 -2.68
N PHE A 306 -9.19 -6.21 -1.65
CA PHE A 306 -10.31 -5.29 -1.63
C PHE A 306 -9.93 -4.03 -0.85
N MET A 307 -10.75 -2.99 -1.05
CA MET A 307 -10.74 -1.82 -0.20
C MET A 307 -12.16 -1.53 0.27
N HIS A 308 -12.27 -1.39 1.59
CA HIS A 308 -13.47 -0.97 2.28
C HIS A 308 -13.21 0.39 2.92
N ALA A 309 -13.66 1.44 2.25
CA ALA A 309 -13.49 2.84 2.63
C ALA A 309 -14.85 3.50 2.93
N ARG A 310 -14.91 4.12 4.12
CA ARG A 310 -16.08 4.82 4.67
C ARG A 310 -15.75 6.27 4.97
N GLY A 311 -16.65 7.17 4.59
CA GLY A 311 -16.62 8.58 4.96
C GLY A 311 -17.95 8.94 5.63
N PHE A 312 -17.92 9.52 6.83
CA PHE A 312 -19.12 9.79 7.62
C PHE A 312 -20.02 8.58 7.86
N GLY A 313 -19.42 7.39 7.98
CA GLY A 313 -20.14 6.12 8.14
C GLY A 313 -20.80 5.59 6.86
N ILE A 314 -20.64 6.26 5.72
CA ILE A 314 -21.16 5.84 4.42
C ILE A 314 -20.05 5.18 3.61
N ASP A 315 -20.31 3.98 3.12
CA ASP A 315 -19.44 3.30 2.16
C ASP A 315 -19.36 4.11 0.87
N PHE A 316 -18.16 4.60 0.55
CA PHE A 316 -17.88 5.19 -0.77
C PHE A 316 -17.03 4.26 -1.63
N ARG A 317 -16.32 3.31 -1.00
CA ARG A 317 -15.68 2.20 -1.67
C ARG A 317 -15.87 0.93 -0.87
N ASN A 318 -16.39 -0.10 -1.52
CA ASN A 318 -16.65 -1.36 -0.86
C ASN A 318 -16.62 -2.49 -1.91
N ARG A 319 -15.43 -2.81 -2.40
CA ARG A 319 -15.23 -3.73 -3.53
C ARG A 319 -13.78 -4.18 -3.66
N GLY A 320 -13.56 -5.14 -4.54
CA GLY A 320 -12.24 -5.70 -4.81
C GLY A 320 -12.30 -6.73 -5.93
N GLY A 321 -11.30 -7.60 -5.98
CA GLY A 321 -11.26 -8.73 -6.89
C GLY A 321 -10.55 -9.92 -6.27
N LEU A 322 -11.00 -11.12 -6.62
CA LEU A 322 -10.36 -12.39 -6.29
C LEU A 322 -9.95 -13.08 -7.58
N PHE A 323 -8.83 -13.75 -7.54
CA PHE A 323 -8.31 -14.59 -8.59
C PHE A 323 -8.10 -15.99 -8.01
N GLN A 324 -8.74 -16.99 -8.61
CA GLN A 324 -8.60 -18.39 -8.20
C GLN A 324 -8.79 -19.26 -9.44
N ASN A 325 -7.95 -20.28 -9.61
CA ASN A 325 -8.03 -21.22 -10.75
C ASN A 325 -8.11 -20.51 -12.12
N ALA A 326 -7.23 -19.53 -12.34
CA ALA A 326 -7.18 -18.72 -13.56
C ALA A 326 -8.44 -17.89 -13.88
N LYS A 327 -9.33 -17.70 -12.89
CA LYS A 327 -10.56 -16.91 -13.04
C LYS A 327 -10.57 -15.72 -12.08
N TYR A 328 -10.78 -14.53 -12.64
CA TYR A 328 -11.14 -13.35 -11.86
C TYR A 328 -12.62 -13.39 -11.44
N ASN A 329 -12.88 -13.06 -10.18
CA ASN A 329 -14.19 -12.92 -9.58
C ASN A 329 -14.27 -11.53 -8.93
N GLU A 330 -15.22 -10.72 -9.37
CA GLU A 330 -15.40 -9.39 -8.78
C GLU A 330 -15.91 -9.52 -7.35
N ILE A 331 -15.35 -8.77 -6.40
CA ILE A 331 -15.95 -8.56 -5.08
C ILE A 331 -16.87 -7.34 -5.17
N LYS A 332 -18.18 -7.57 -5.03
CA LYS A 332 -19.23 -6.56 -5.14
C LYS A 332 -19.47 -5.79 -3.84
N SER A 333 -19.19 -6.42 -2.71
CA SER A 333 -19.30 -5.83 -1.39
C SER A 333 -18.46 -6.60 -0.38
N VAL A 334 -18.05 -5.90 0.67
CA VAL A 334 -17.26 -6.37 1.79
C VAL A 334 -17.90 -5.86 3.08
N GLU A 335 -18.01 -6.74 4.06
CA GLU A 335 -18.34 -6.40 5.42
C GLU A 335 -17.19 -6.81 6.33
N ILE A 336 -16.76 -5.91 7.21
CA ILE A 336 -15.69 -6.15 8.18
C ILE A 336 -16.24 -6.00 9.59
N LYS A 337 -16.13 -7.06 10.38
CA LYS A 337 -16.49 -7.07 11.80
C LYS A 337 -15.26 -7.31 12.65
N TYR A 338 -14.81 -6.27 13.35
CA TYR A 338 -13.71 -6.36 14.30
C TYR A 338 -14.11 -7.15 15.55
N LEU A 339 -13.18 -7.95 16.08
CA LEU A 339 -13.39 -8.78 17.25
C LEU A 339 -12.59 -8.23 18.43
N ASP A 340 -13.26 -7.91 19.55
CA ASP A 340 -12.60 -7.40 20.77
C ASP A 340 -11.87 -8.49 21.58
N ASP A 341 -11.90 -9.74 21.12
CA ASP A 341 -11.18 -10.88 21.72
C ASP A 341 -10.20 -11.52 20.71
N PRO A 342 -8.88 -11.47 20.96
CA PRO A 342 -8.23 -10.87 22.14
C PRO A 342 -8.34 -9.35 22.13
N LYS A 343 -8.09 -8.73 23.31
CA LYS A 343 -8.19 -7.29 23.50
C LYS A 343 -7.38 -6.57 22.42
N PRO A 344 -7.95 -5.56 21.75
CA PRO A 344 -7.24 -4.74 20.76
C PRO A 344 -6.07 -3.98 21.38
N ASP A 345 -5.04 -3.78 20.58
CA ASP A 345 -3.85 -3.04 20.96
C ASP A 345 -4.10 -1.54 20.85
N LEU A 346 -3.37 -0.77 21.66
CA LEU A 346 -3.20 0.66 21.46
C LEU A 346 -1.88 0.85 20.73
N VAL A 347 -1.97 1.35 19.50
CA VAL A 347 -0.82 1.55 18.63
C VAL A 347 -0.39 2.99 18.72
N ASP A 348 0.86 3.20 19.12
CA ASP A 348 1.45 4.53 19.12
C ASP A 348 1.49 5.09 17.70
N THR A 349 1.05 6.33 17.55
CA THR A 349 1.11 7.07 16.29
C THR A 349 2.52 7.60 16.07
N TYR A 350 2.95 7.69 14.80
CA TYR A 350 4.26 8.19 14.39
C TYR A 350 4.72 9.53 15.05
N CYS A 351 3.80 10.38 15.54
CA CYS A 351 4.14 11.56 16.34
C CYS A 351 3.84 11.36 17.84
N SER A 352 4.85 11.59 18.69
CA SER A 352 4.85 11.40 20.17
C SER A 352 3.84 12.24 20.99
N ALA A 353 3.01 13.06 20.35
CA ALA A 353 2.03 13.94 21.00
C ALA A 353 0.57 13.57 20.70
N GLN A 354 0.30 12.43 20.06
CA GLN A 354 -1.04 12.06 19.60
C GLN A 354 -1.60 10.84 20.34
N THR A 355 -2.94 10.76 20.35
CA THR A 355 -3.65 9.67 21.02
C THR A 355 -3.42 8.35 20.28
N PRO A 356 -2.99 7.29 20.98
CA PRO A 356 -2.84 5.96 20.38
C PRO A 356 -4.11 5.49 19.68
N VAL A 357 -3.93 4.83 18.53
CA VAL A 357 -5.04 4.30 17.74
C VAL A 357 -5.36 2.89 18.20
N LYS A 358 -6.62 2.62 18.52
CA LYS A 358 -7.12 1.27 18.80
C LYS A 358 -7.06 0.44 17.52
N PHE A 359 -6.27 -0.63 17.52
CA PHE A 359 -6.19 -1.57 16.39
C PHE A 359 -6.41 -3.02 16.82
N TYR A 360 -7.24 -3.73 16.06
CA TYR A 360 -7.74 -5.04 16.43
C TYR A 360 -6.75 -6.15 16.07
N ARG A 361 -6.71 -7.20 16.90
CA ARG A 361 -5.91 -8.40 16.61
C ARG A 361 -6.62 -9.33 15.62
N ARG A 362 -7.96 -9.35 15.65
CA ARG A 362 -8.78 -10.21 14.78
C ARG A 362 -9.98 -9.48 14.21
N TRP A 363 -10.38 -9.88 13.01
CA TRP A 363 -11.58 -9.38 12.33
C TRP A 363 -12.18 -10.48 11.45
N LYS A 364 -13.48 -10.40 11.20
CA LYS A 364 -14.19 -11.23 10.24
C LYS A 364 -14.44 -10.43 8.98
N VAL A 365 -14.16 -11.03 7.84
CA VAL A 365 -14.48 -10.49 6.52
C VAL A 365 -15.54 -11.36 5.88
N LYS A 366 -16.56 -10.71 5.30
CA LYS A 366 -17.55 -11.32 4.42
C LYS A 366 -17.58 -10.53 3.12
N ALA A 367 -17.09 -11.13 2.05
CA ALA A 367 -17.00 -10.52 0.73
C ALA A 367 -17.89 -11.27 -0.27
N VAL A 368 -18.82 -10.56 -0.91
CA VAL A 368 -19.74 -11.14 -1.90
C VAL A 368 -19.09 -11.06 -3.29
N THR A 369 -19.01 -12.20 -3.97
CA THR A 369 -18.51 -12.29 -5.35
C THR A 369 -19.59 -12.76 -6.33
N ASP A 370 -19.27 -12.77 -7.62
CA ASP A 370 -20.16 -13.35 -8.65
C ASP A 370 -20.47 -14.83 -8.42
N ASP A 371 -19.49 -15.58 -7.93
CA ASP A 371 -19.56 -17.05 -7.83
C ASP A 371 -19.82 -17.56 -6.40
N GLY A 372 -19.99 -16.68 -5.41
CA GLY A 372 -20.19 -17.08 -4.02
C GLY A 372 -19.74 -16.04 -2.99
N ILE A 373 -19.72 -16.44 -1.72
CA ILE A 373 -19.33 -15.59 -0.60
C ILE A 373 -17.97 -16.08 -0.07
N LEU A 374 -17.01 -15.17 -0.02
CA LEU A 374 -15.74 -15.34 0.68
C LEU A 374 -15.95 -14.94 2.14
N GLU A 375 -15.76 -15.86 3.08
CA GLU A 375 -15.83 -15.57 4.52
C GLU A 375 -14.55 -16.03 5.20
N TYR A 376 -13.87 -15.15 5.93
CA TYR A 376 -12.68 -15.55 6.70
C TYR A 376 -12.51 -14.74 7.98
N VAL A 377 -11.70 -15.29 8.88
CA VAL A 377 -11.18 -14.59 10.06
C VAL A 377 -9.74 -14.20 9.80
N GLY A 378 -9.47 -12.91 9.70
CA GLY A 378 -8.12 -12.38 9.70
C GLY A 378 -7.58 -12.33 11.12
N THR A 379 -6.36 -12.80 11.31
CA THR A 379 -5.61 -12.73 12.56
C THR A 379 -4.29 -12.05 12.29
N ARG A 380 -4.11 -10.83 12.82
CA ARG A 380 -2.84 -10.13 12.72
C ARG A 380 -1.74 -10.98 13.33
N GLU A 381 -0.62 -11.13 12.64
CA GLU A 381 0.48 -12.00 13.09
C GLU A 381 1.50 -11.24 13.96
N TRP A 382 1.73 -9.96 13.66
CA TRP A 382 2.78 -9.12 14.27
C TRP A 382 2.21 -7.85 14.92
N PRO A 383 2.98 -7.12 15.75
CA PRO A 383 2.63 -5.74 16.09
C PRO A 383 2.32 -4.95 14.81
N PRO A 384 1.36 -4.03 14.82
CA PRO A 384 1.10 -3.22 13.64
C PRO A 384 2.16 -2.10 13.54
N ALA A 385 2.61 -1.77 12.34
CA ALA A 385 3.60 -0.72 12.13
C ALA A 385 2.91 0.60 11.75
N SER A 386 3.07 1.65 12.56
CA SER A 386 2.66 3.01 12.18
C SER A 386 3.73 3.60 11.25
N ILE A 387 3.30 4.01 10.06
CA ILE A 387 4.16 4.56 9.01
C ILE A 387 3.90 6.04 8.74
N GLY A 388 2.77 6.52 9.24
CA GLY A 388 2.29 7.88 9.11
C GLY A 388 1.27 8.14 10.22
N ARG A 389 0.83 9.39 10.34
CA ARG A 389 0.03 9.88 11.48
C ARG A 389 -1.19 9.01 11.81
N ASN A 390 -1.91 8.60 10.77
CA ASN A 390 -3.19 7.89 10.87
C ASN A 390 -3.16 6.54 10.14
N MET A 391 -1.97 6.08 9.73
CA MET A 391 -1.79 4.98 8.79
C MET A 391 -0.98 3.86 9.43
N ILE A 392 -1.54 2.65 9.33
CA ILE A 392 -1.04 1.45 9.97
C ILE A 392 -0.91 0.35 8.94
N TYR A 393 0.29 -0.24 8.85
CA TYR A 393 0.51 -1.49 8.14
C TYR A 393 0.45 -2.67 9.09
N TYR A 394 -0.13 -3.76 8.58
CA TYR A 394 -0.19 -5.00 9.31
C TYR A 394 -0.14 -6.17 8.34
N ASN A 395 0.34 -7.28 8.86
CA ASN A 395 0.25 -8.56 8.21
C ASN A 395 -0.71 -9.45 8.99
N PHE A 396 -1.36 -10.36 8.29
CA PHE A 396 -2.33 -11.25 8.91
C PHE A 396 -2.29 -12.61 8.25
N SER A 397 -2.57 -13.64 9.03
CA SER A 397 -3.03 -14.91 8.51
C SER A 397 -4.54 -14.88 8.42
N TYR A 398 -5.10 -15.67 7.52
CA TYR A 398 -6.53 -15.87 7.47
C TYR A 398 -6.88 -17.34 7.31
N GLU A 399 -8.04 -17.68 7.86
CA GLU A 399 -8.69 -18.98 7.69
C GLU A 399 -10.18 -18.75 7.47
N GLY A 400 -10.78 -19.51 6.56
CA GLY A 400 -12.15 -19.27 6.15
C GLY A 400 -12.71 -20.30 5.18
N ASN A 401 -13.73 -19.87 4.45
CA ASN A 401 -14.36 -20.65 3.39
C ASN A 401 -14.65 -19.78 2.16
N TYR A 402 -14.49 -20.37 0.98
CA TYR A 402 -14.98 -19.82 -0.28
C TYR A 402 -15.52 -20.96 -1.15
N LYS A 403 -16.75 -20.80 -1.66
CA LYS A 403 -17.43 -21.81 -2.50
C LYS A 403 -17.52 -23.20 -1.85
N GLY A 404 -17.66 -23.28 -0.53
CA GLY A 404 -17.72 -24.53 0.21
C GLY A 404 -16.35 -25.17 0.47
N GLN A 405 -15.26 -24.59 0.00
CA GLN A 405 -13.90 -25.05 0.26
C GLN A 405 -13.27 -24.24 1.40
N SER A 406 -12.59 -24.92 2.32
CA SER A 406 -11.75 -24.25 3.29
C SER A 406 -10.63 -23.50 2.57
N ILE A 407 -10.33 -22.30 3.05
CA ILE A 407 -9.25 -21.47 2.54
C ILE A 407 -8.38 -21.04 3.69
N SER A 408 -7.09 -20.90 3.42
CA SER A 408 -6.14 -20.25 4.30
C SER A 408 -5.11 -19.50 3.51
N GLY A 409 -4.39 -18.63 4.20
CA GLY A 409 -3.25 -17.95 3.62
C GLY A 409 -2.79 -16.81 4.50
N ARG A 410 -2.06 -15.90 3.87
CA ARG A 410 -1.60 -14.68 4.49
C ARG A 410 -1.97 -13.49 3.65
N GLY A 411 -1.95 -12.36 4.30
CA GLY A 411 -2.24 -11.11 3.66
C GLY A 411 -1.49 -9.97 4.28
N TYR A 412 -1.61 -8.89 3.56
CA TYR A 412 -1.08 -7.60 3.90
C TYR A 412 -2.26 -6.62 3.90
N GLY A 413 -2.32 -5.75 4.90
CA GLY A 413 -3.34 -4.72 4.93
C GLY A 413 -2.84 -3.37 5.40
N GLU A 414 -3.57 -2.35 4.99
CA GLU A 414 -3.46 -1.01 5.53
C GLU A 414 -4.75 -0.63 6.21
N TYR A 415 -4.58 0.00 7.36
CA TYR A 415 -5.68 0.60 8.10
C TYR A 415 -5.40 2.08 8.29
N VAL A 416 -6.36 2.90 7.87
CA VAL A 416 -6.32 4.34 8.09
C VAL A 416 -7.49 4.80 8.94
N HIS A 417 -7.15 5.69 9.88
CA HIS A 417 -8.08 6.21 10.86
C HIS A 417 -8.00 7.74 11.00
N ILE A 418 -8.86 8.47 10.30
CA ILE A 418 -8.85 9.95 10.25
C ILE A 418 -10.09 10.57 10.93
#